data_AF-A0A443RY44-F1
#
_entry.id   AF-A0A443RY44-F1
#
_cell.length_a   1.000
_cell.length_b   1.000
_cell.length_c   1.000
_cell.angle_alpha   90.00
_cell.angle_beta   90.00
_cell.angle_gamma   90.00
#
_symmetry.space_group_name_H-M   'P 1'
#
loop_
_entity.id
_entity.type
_entity.pdbx_description
1 polymer ?
#
loop_
_entity_poly.entity_id
_entity_poly.type
_entity_poly.pdbx_seq_one_letter_code
_entity_poly.pdbx_strand_id
1 'polypeptide(L)'
;MKTYCESINAQLYIINSIDENYLLVRAFPAAATFLGAHKEAGEWKWNDGKKRHFFNWAKGDAEKAEDVNCIQFVNGGRLDGKWFETSCQYRFYTVCKLNNCDSFVEKEKEENNLDIKNYVDTSLKDESNSLFAKMLLAIDTKMKSFAKNERDEQKSQTKEYLNSITKGLQDSLFQQLVSIMESRLNERVNEIVKSLNSSSSTKSRKARF
;
A
#
# COMPACT_ATOMS: atom_id res chain seq x y z
N MET A 1 -17.64 36.15 -0.46
CA MET A 1 -18.41 36.01 -1.71
C MET A 1 -17.58 36.47 -2.89
N LYS A 2 -17.27 37.77 -3.01
CA LYS A 2 -16.29 38.27 -3.99
C LYS A 2 -14.94 37.55 -3.92
N THR A 3 -14.40 37.46 -2.70
CA THR A 3 -13.12 36.77 -2.39
C THR A 3 -13.08 35.32 -2.84
N TYR A 4 -14.22 34.62 -2.81
CA TYR A 4 -14.29 33.23 -3.27
C TYR A 4 -14.15 33.16 -4.80
N CYS A 5 -14.90 33.98 -5.55
CA CYS A 5 -14.76 34.02 -7.00
C CYS A 5 -13.33 34.41 -7.40
N GLU A 6 -12.73 35.38 -6.72
CA GLU A 6 -11.34 35.79 -6.98
C GLU A 6 -10.34 34.64 -6.75
N SER A 7 -10.57 33.79 -5.73
CA SER A 7 -9.70 32.64 -5.44
C SER A 7 -9.66 31.58 -6.56
N ILE A 8 -10.68 31.56 -7.43
CA ILE A 8 -10.78 30.64 -8.58
C ILE A 8 -10.58 31.37 -9.93
N ASN A 9 -9.89 32.51 -9.93
CA ASN A 9 -9.68 33.36 -11.12
C ASN A 9 -11.01 33.73 -11.83
N ALA A 10 -11.99 34.11 -11.03
CA ALA A 10 -13.32 34.48 -11.47
C ALA A 10 -13.77 35.78 -10.80
N GLN A 11 -14.96 36.24 -11.18
CA GLN A 11 -15.62 37.39 -10.56
C GLN A 11 -17.09 37.07 -10.27
N LEU A 12 -17.70 37.81 -9.35
CA LEU A 12 -19.15 37.74 -9.15
C LEU A 12 -19.87 37.97 -10.48
N TYR A 13 -20.97 37.25 -10.71
CA TYR A 13 -21.67 37.30 -11.99
C TYR A 13 -22.16 38.71 -12.32
N ILE A 14 -21.82 39.19 -13.51
CA ILE A 14 -22.21 40.50 -14.04
C ILE A 14 -23.18 40.25 -15.19
N ILE A 15 -24.32 40.94 -15.15
CA ILE A 15 -25.36 40.85 -16.19
C ILE A 15 -25.28 42.08 -17.09
N ASN A 16 -25.13 41.86 -18.39
CA ASN A 16 -24.99 42.87 -19.43
C ASN A 16 -26.21 42.94 -20.36
N SER A 17 -27.03 41.90 -20.39
CA SER A 17 -28.18 41.79 -21.28
C SER A 17 -29.32 41.00 -20.64
N ILE A 18 -30.49 41.08 -21.27
CA ILE A 18 -31.64 40.28 -20.89
C ILE A 18 -31.37 38.77 -21.05
N ASP A 19 -30.58 38.38 -22.06
CA ASP A 19 -30.21 36.98 -22.29
C ASP A 19 -29.31 36.44 -21.18
N GLU A 20 -28.33 37.23 -20.71
CA GLU A 20 -27.51 36.85 -19.54
C GLU A 20 -28.37 36.76 -18.27
N ASN A 21 -29.38 37.62 -18.12
CA ASN A 21 -30.33 37.53 -17.01
C ASN A 21 -31.14 36.23 -17.05
N TYR A 22 -31.69 35.88 -18.21
CA TYR A 22 -32.42 34.63 -18.41
C TYR A 22 -31.53 33.39 -18.25
N LEU A 23 -30.27 33.48 -18.69
CA LEU A 23 -29.31 32.41 -18.50
C LEU A 23 -29.10 32.15 -17.00
N LEU A 24 -28.95 33.20 -16.20
CA LEU A 24 -28.81 33.06 -14.75
C LEU A 24 -30.05 32.43 -14.11
N VAL A 25 -31.26 32.84 -14.51
CA VAL A 25 -32.52 32.19 -14.07
C VAL A 25 -32.48 30.68 -14.31
N ARG A 26 -32.06 30.26 -15.51
CA ARG A 26 -32.06 28.85 -15.89
C ARG A 26 -30.94 28.04 -15.27
N ALA A 27 -29.76 28.62 -15.12
CA ALA A 27 -28.54 27.92 -14.71
C ALA A 27 -28.37 27.84 -13.19
N PHE A 28 -28.96 28.75 -12.44
CA PHE A 28 -28.72 28.86 -10.99
C PHE A 28 -29.93 28.40 -10.18
N PRO A 29 -29.91 27.21 -9.54
CA PRO A 29 -31.11 26.63 -8.94
C PRO A 29 -31.54 27.26 -7.61
N ALA A 30 -30.69 28.08 -6.96
CA ALA A 30 -31.00 28.64 -5.65
C ALA A 30 -31.79 29.95 -5.75
N ALA A 31 -32.56 30.26 -4.71
CA ALA A 31 -33.52 31.36 -4.72
C ALA A 31 -32.92 32.76 -4.86
N ALA A 32 -31.64 32.94 -4.53
CA ALA A 32 -30.97 34.24 -4.66
C ALA A 32 -29.46 34.14 -4.78
N THR A 33 -28.85 35.12 -5.45
CA THR A 33 -27.40 35.33 -5.49
C THR A 33 -27.05 36.81 -5.52
N PHE A 34 -25.77 37.13 -5.28
CA PHE A 34 -25.25 38.48 -5.46
C PHE A 34 -24.77 38.70 -6.90
N LEU A 35 -25.05 39.89 -7.44
CA LEU A 35 -24.42 40.34 -8.68
C LEU A 35 -23.11 41.08 -8.39
N GLY A 36 -22.25 41.14 -9.41
CA GLY A 36 -20.94 41.80 -9.38
C GLY A 36 -21.02 43.33 -9.45
N ALA A 37 -21.83 43.94 -8.59
CA ALA A 37 -21.91 45.39 -8.43
C ALA A 37 -21.99 45.76 -6.96
N HIS A 38 -21.48 46.94 -6.65
CA HIS A 38 -21.60 47.56 -5.34
C HIS A 38 -21.94 49.04 -5.49
N LYS A 39 -22.51 49.63 -4.45
CA LYS A 39 -22.81 51.07 -4.41
C LYS A 39 -21.63 51.81 -3.79
N GLU A 40 -21.15 52.85 -4.47
CA GLU A 40 -20.08 53.74 -4.00
C GLU A 40 -20.56 55.19 -4.18
N ALA A 41 -20.58 55.97 -3.09
CA ALA A 41 -21.06 57.36 -3.07
C ALA A 41 -22.45 57.56 -3.72
N GLY A 42 -23.35 56.58 -3.58
CA GLY A 42 -24.71 56.61 -4.14
C GLY A 42 -24.82 56.10 -5.58
N GLU A 43 -23.71 55.74 -6.23
CA GLU A 43 -23.70 55.21 -7.60
C GLU A 43 -23.38 53.71 -7.64
N TRP A 44 -24.05 52.97 -8.52
CA TRP A 44 -23.71 51.57 -8.79
C TRP A 44 -22.43 51.46 -9.63
N LYS A 45 -21.42 50.81 -9.05
CA LYS A 45 -20.17 50.44 -9.71
C LYS A 45 -20.14 48.94 -9.95
N TRP A 46 -19.86 48.54 -11.18
CA TRP A 46 -19.70 47.14 -11.54
C TRP A 46 -18.24 46.72 -11.41
N ASN A 47 -18.00 45.47 -11.04
CA ASN A 47 -16.67 44.98 -10.73
C ASN A 47 -15.71 44.97 -11.94
N ASP A 48 -16.22 44.97 -13.17
CA ASP A 48 -15.41 45.09 -14.39
C ASP A 48 -15.13 46.55 -14.81
N GLY A 49 -15.60 47.54 -14.01
CA GLY A 49 -15.44 48.97 -14.26
C GLY A 49 -16.30 49.55 -15.39
N LYS A 50 -17.16 48.75 -16.04
CA LYS A 50 -17.95 49.20 -17.20
C LYS A 50 -19.32 49.72 -16.78
N LYS A 51 -19.79 50.76 -17.49
CA LYS A 51 -21.15 51.29 -17.35
C LYS A 51 -22.16 50.29 -17.93
N ARG A 52 -23.37 50.26 -17.38
CA ARG A 52 -24.46 49.40 -17.85
C ARG A 52 -25.64 50.21 -18.37
N HIS A 53 -26.30 49.61 -19.36
CA HIS A 53 -27.56 50.10 -19.92
C HIS A 53 -28.73 49.15 -19.63
N PHE A 54 -28.43 47.89 -19.29
CA PHE A 54 -29.42 46.90 -18.90
C PHE A 54 -29.55 46.85 -17.38
N PHE A 55 -30.80 46.89 -16.90
CA PHE A 55 -31.15 46.70 -15.51
C PHE A 55 -32.46 45.92 -15.41
N ASN A 56 -32.57 45.02 -14.43
CA ASN A 56 -33.80 44.25 -14.21
C ASN A 56 -34.32 44.39 -12.77
N TRP A 57 -34.28 45.61 -12.24
CA TRP A 57 -34.82 45.93 -10.91
C TRP A 57 -36.28 45.46 -10.75
N ALA A 58 -36.60 44.93 -9.58
CA ALA A 58 -37.99 44.69 -9.19
C ALA A 58 -38.74 46.02 -9.10
N LYS A 59 -40.05 46.00 -9.42
CA LYS A 59 -40.92 47.13 -9.12
C LYS A 59 -41.28 47.08 -7.63
N GLY A 60 -40.73 48.00 -6.85
CA GLY A 60 -40.99 48.13 -5.42
C GLY A 60 -40.00 49.10 -4.79
N ASP A 61 -40.39 49.72 -3.68
CA ASP A 61 -39.54 50.66 -2.95
C ASP A 61 -38.19 50.01 -2.63
N ALA A 62 -37.10 50.60 -3.10
CA ALA A 62 -35.80 50.32 -2.52
C ALA A 62 -35.98 50.56 -1.02
N GLU A 63 -35.79 49.53 -0.20
CA GLU A 63 -35.75 49.73 1.24
C GLU A 63 -34.75 50.86 1.45
N LYS A 64 -35.22 51.99 2.01
CA LYS A 64 -34.39 53.11 2.46
C LYS A 64 -33.61 52.67 3.70
N ALA A 65 -32.94 51.52 3.60
CA ALA A 65 -32.07 50.99 4.60
C ALA A 65 -30.70 51.61 4.33
N GLU A 66 -30.16 52.30 5.32
CA GLU A 66 -28.75 52.59 5.38
C GLU A 66 -28.02 51.22 5.28
N ASP A 67 -27.04 51.09 4.37
CA ASP A 67 -26.24 49.88 4.08
C ASP A 67 -26.71 48.92 2.95
N VAL A 68 -27.64 49.30 2.07
CA VAL A 68 -27.97 48.50 0.86
C VAL A 68 -26.98 48.72 -0.30
N ASN A 69 -25.74 48.26 -0.10
CA ASN A 69 -24.63 48.49 -1.04
C ASN A 69 -24.37 47.32 -2.01
N CYS A 70 -25.20 46.28 -2.01
CA CYS A 70 -25.07 45.12 -2.90
C CYS A 70 -26.36 44.86 -3.68
N ILE A 71 -26.26 44.14 -4.81
CA ILE A 71 -27.43 43.74 -5.60
C ILE A 71 -27.74 42.27 -5.37
N GLN A 72 -28.95 41.99 -4.89
CA GLN A 72 -29.52 40.64 -4.85
C GLN A 72 -30.25 40.37 -6.16
N PHE A 73 -29.92 39.27 -6.81
CA PHE A 73 -30.72 38.64 -7.85
C PHE A 73 -31.64 37.59 -7.22
N VAL A 74 -32.92 37.58 -7.62
CA VAL A 74 -33.91 36.60 -7.16
C VAL A 74 -34.21 35.60 -8.27
N ASN A 75 -34.24 34.32 -7.93
CA ASN A 75 -34.65 33.23 -8.81
C ASN A 75 -35.90 32.54 -8.25
N GLY A 76 -36.95 32.51 -9.07
CA GLY A 76 -38.22 31.87 -8.76
C GLY A 76 -39.34 32.80 -8.29
N GLY A 77 -40.57 32.25 -8.33
CA GLY A 77 -41.78 32.95 -7.93
C GLY A 77 -42.15 34.12 -8.86
N ARG A 78 -42.85 35.12 -8.32
CA ARG A 78 -43.32 36.30 -9.09
C ARG A 78 -42.21 37.31 -9.40
N LEU A 79 -41.05 37.16 -8.77
CA LEU A 79 -39.90 38.07 -8.87
C LEU A 79 -38.74 37.40 -9.62
N ASP A 80 -39.02 36.34 -10.37
CA ASP A 80 -38.01 35.57 -11.07
C ASP A 80 -37.17 36.44 -12.00
N GLY A 81 -35.84 36.37 -11.81
CA GLY A 81 -34.85 37.16 -12.52
C GLY A 81 -34.75 38.62 -12.10
N LYS A 82 -35.49 39.09 -11.09
CA LYS A 82 -35.52 40.50 -10.65
C LYS A 82 -34.43 40.82 -9.64
N TRP A 83 -34.05 42.09 -9.60
CA TRP A 83 -32.97 42.59 -8.76
C TRP A 83 -33.48 43.49 -7.64
N PHE A 84 -32.86 43.41 -6.47
CA PHE A 84 -33.11 44.26 -5.30
C PHE A 84 -31.80 44.85 -4.78
N GLU A 85 -31.87 46.05 -4.24
CA GLU A 85 -30.80 46.56 -3.38
C GLU A 85 -30.85 45.80 -2.05
N THR A 86 -29.71 45.39 -1.53
CA THR A 86 -29.66 44.59 -0.30
C THR A 86 -28.38 44.85 0.48
N SER A 87 -28.38 44.47 1.77
CA SER A 87 -27.17 44.49 2.58
C SER A 87 -26.16 43.47 2.09
N CYS A 88 -24.89 43.88 1.95
CA CYS A 88 -23.79 42.98 1.62
C CYS A 88 -23.50 41.94 2.73
N GLN A 89 -24.12 42.06 3.90
CA GLN A 89 -23.97 41.14 5.03
C GLN A 89 -24.85 39.88 4.91
N TYR A 90 -25.84 39.88 4.00
CA TYR A 90 -26.61 38.68 3.74
C TYR A 90 -25.74 37.56 3.17
N ARG A 91 -26.10 36.32 3.50
CA ARG A 91 -25.41 35.12 3.03
C ARG A 91 -26.27 34.45 1.96
N PHE A 92 -25.87 34.62 0.71
CA PHE A 92 -26.46 33.91 -0.43
C PHE A 92 -25.44 32.96 -1.04
N TYR A 93 -25.94 31.94 -1.73
CA TYR A 93 -25.12 31.19 -2.68
C TYR A 93 -24.58 32.16 -3.74
N THR A 94 -23.36 31.91 -4.19
CA THR A 94 -22.64 32.82 -5.09
C THR A 94 -22.48 32.18 -6.46
N VAL A 95 -22.75 32.96 -7.52
CA VAL A 95 -22.42 32.59 -8.90
C VAL A 95 -21.20 33.38 -9.35
N CYS A 96 -20.19 32.67 -9.83
CA CYS A 96 -18.98 33.26 -10.37
C CYS A 96 -18.96 33.15 -11.90
N LYS A 97 -18.56 34.21 -12.59
CA LYS A 97 -18.19 34.20 -14.01
C LYS A 97 -16.68 33.99 -14.08
N LEU A 98 -16.28 32.83 -14.58
CA LEU A 98 -14.86 32.52 -14.82
C LEU A 98 -14.28 33.51 -15.83
N ASN A 99 -13.04 33.95 -15.61
CA ASN A 99 -12.34 34.78 -16.59
C ASN A 99 -11.89 33.96 -17.80
N ASN A 100 -11.52 32.69 -17.57
CA ASN A 100 -11.15 31.73 -18.61
C ASN A 100 -11.61 30.32 -18.21
N CYS A 101 -12.61 29.79 -18.91
CA CYS A 101 -13.17 28.47 -18.65
C CYS A 101 -12.18 27.33 -18.92
N ASP A 102 -11.38 27.43 -19.98
CA ASP A 102 -10.45 26.38 -20.37
C ASP A 102 -9.38 26.19 -19.30
N SER A 103 -8.79 27.28 -18.82
CA SER A 103 -7.79 27.25 -17.74
C SER A 103 -8.32 26.67 -16.43
N PHE A 104 -9.60 26.93 -16.11
CA PHE A 104 -10.24 26.38 -14.93
C PHE A 104 -10.45 24.87 -15.08
N VAL A 105 -10.97 24.43 -16.23
CA VAL A 105 -11.21 23.01 -16.52
C VAL A 105 -9.89 22.23 -16.59
N GLU A 106 -8.84 22.80 -17.16
CA GLU A 106 -7.50 22.19 -17.19
C GLU A 106 -6.96 22.00 -15.77
N LYS A 107 -7.04 23.04 -14.93
CA LYS A 107 -6.61 22.95 -13.54
C LYS A 107 -7.39 21.91 -12.74
N GLU A 108 -8.72 21.88 -12.87
CA GLU A 108 -9.53 20.83 -12.21
C GLU A 108 -9.18 19.42 -12.70
N LYS A 109 -8.90 19.25 -14.00
CA LYS A 109 -8.46 17.96 -14.54
C LYS A 109 -7.11 17.53 -13.96
N GLU A 110 -6.17 18.46 -13.85
CA GLU A 110 -4.85 18.20 -13.25
C GLU A 110 -4.98 17.78 -11.78
N GLU A 111 -5.76 18.51 -11.00
CA GLU A 111 -6.02 18.19 -9.58
C GLU A 111 -6.70 16.82 -9.43
N ASN A 112 -7.73 16.54 -10.22
CA ASN A 112 -8.39 15.23 -10.22
C ASN A 112 -7.45 14.08 -10.66
N ASN A 113 -6.60 14.32 -11.67
CA ASN A 113 -5.62 13.33 -12.11
C ASN A 113 -4.57 13.05 -11.02
N LEU A 114 -4.17 14.07 -10.25
CA LEU A 114 -3.28 13.91 -9.10
C LEU A 114 -3.92 13.07 -8.00
N ASP A 115 -5.19 13.30 -7.68
CA ASP A 115 -5.91 12.52 -6.67
C ASP A 115 -6.02 11.04 -7.06
N ILE A 116 -6.38 10.77 -8.32
CA ILE A 116 -6.42 9.40 -8.85
C ILE A 116 -5.02 8.77 -8.78
N LYS A 117 -3.99 9.50 -9.21
CA LYS A 117 -2.61 9.01 -9.17
C LYS A 117 -2.19 8.67 -7.75
N ASN A 118 -2.46 9.55 -6.78
CA ASN A 118 -2.12 9.32 -5.38
C ASN A 118 -2.87 8.11 -4.80
N TYR A 119 -4.15 7.94 -5.15
CA TYR A 119 -4.93 6.77 -4.75
C TYR A 119 -4.35 5.47 -5.31
N VAL A 120 -4.01 5.45 -6.60
CA VAL A 120 -3.38 4.31 -7.28
C VAL A 120 -2.03 3.99 -6.66
N ASP A 121 -1.17 5.00 -6.49
CA ASP A 121 0.17 4.87 -5.93
C ASP A 121 0.11 4.34 -4.49
N THR A 122 -0.86 4.78 -3.69
CA THR A 122 -1.04 4.31 -2.29
C THR A 122 -1.57 2.87 -2.26
N SER A 123 -2.64 2.59 -3.00
CA SER A 123 -3.33 1.30 -2.95
C SER A 123 -2.49 0.16 -3.54
N LEU A 124 -1.84 0.40 -4.68
CA LEU A 124 -0.99 -0.62 -5.33
C LEU A 124 0.31 -0.88 -4.56
N LYS A 125 0.85 0.15 -3.89
CA LYS A 125 2.07 -0.01 -3.09
C LYS A 125 1.83 -0.93 -1.89
N ASP A 126 0.69 -0.80 -1.21
CA ASP A 126 0.36 -1.62 -0.05
C ASP A 126 0.09 -3.09 -0.44
N GLU A 127 -0.67 -3.31 -1.52
CA GLU A 127 -0.88 -4.67 -2.04
C GLU A 127 0.42 -5.32 -2.50
N SER A 128 1.24 -4.58 -3.25
CA SER A 128 2.56 -5.04 -3.71
C SER A 128 3.46 -5.40 -2.52
N ASN A 129 3.58 -4.51 -1.53
CA ASN A 129 4.38 -4.75 -0.33
C ASN A 129 3.90 -5.99 0.45
N SER A 130 2.58 -6.18 0.58
CA SER A 130 1.99 -7.35 1.22
C SER A 130 2.32 -8.64 0.45
N LEU A 131 2.21 -8.60 -0.88
CA LEU A 131 2.56 -9.72 -1.76
C LEU A 131 4.05 -10.07 -1.66
N PHE A 132 4.93 -9.07 -1.70
CA PHE A 132 6.37 -9.23 -1.53
C PHE A 132 6.70 -9.82 -0.16
N ALA A 133 6.07 -9.35 0.93
CA ALA A 133 6.27 -9.91 2.27
C ALA A 133 5.87 -11.38 2.33
N LYS A 134 4.71 -11.75 1.76
CA LYS A 134 4.27 -13.15 1.66
C LYS A 134 5.25 -14.00 0.84
N MET A 135 5.75 -13.46 -0.28
CA MET A 135 6.72 -14.14 -1.13
C MET A 135 8.05 -14.38 -0.39
N LEU A 136 8.55 -13.37 0.33
CA LEU A 136 9.76 -13.49 1.16
C LEU A 136 9.60 -14.55 2.25
N LEU A 137 8.45 -14.57 2.94
CA LEU A 137 8.16 -15.59 3.95
C LEU A 137 8.11 -17.01 3.37
N ALA A 138 7.50 -17.17 2.19
CA ALA A 138 7.44 -18.46 1.51
C ALA A 138 8.84 -18.94 1.08
N ILE A 139 9.69 -18.04 0.59
CA ILE A 139 11.08 -18.32 0.24
C ILE A 139 11.87 -18.72 1.49
N ASP A 140 11.79 -17.95 2.57
CA ASP A 140 12.48 -18.24 3.84
C ASP A 140 12.07 -19.61 4.41
N THR A 141 10.77 -19.91 4.40
CA THR A 141 10.24 -21.19 4.88
C THR A 141 10.77 -22.36 4.04
N LYS A 142 10.75 -22.23 2.71
CA LYS A 142 11.29 -23.25 1.80
C LYS A 142 12.80 -23.42 2.01
N MET A 143 13.56 -22.34 2.09
CA MET A 143 15.00 -22.38 2.30
C MET A 143 15.37 -23.06 3.63
N LYS A 144 14.65 -22.75 4.72
CA LYS A 144 14.83 -23.42 6.01
C LYS A 144 14.51 -24.91 5.95
N SER A 145 13.43 -25.29 5.27
CA SER A 145 13.07 -26.70 5.08
C SER A 145 14.11 -27.46 4.25
N PHE A 146 14.61 -26.84 3.18
CA PHE A 146 15.65 -27.41 2.34
C PHE A 146 16.95 -27.61 3.12
N ALA A 147 17.41 -26.57 3.83
CA ALA A 147 18.62 -26.66 4.67
C ALA A 147 18.49 -27.71 5.79
N LYS A 148 17.29 -27.90 6.33
CA LYS A 148 17.02 -28.95 7.31
C LYS A 148 17.09 -30.34 6.67
N ASN A 149 16.40 -30.55 5.55
CA ASN A 149 16.40 -31.82 4.84
C ASN A 149 17.81 -32.24 4.43
N GLU A 150 18.59 -31.31 3.86
CA GLU A 150 19.98 -31.54 3.47
C GLU A 150 20.85 -31.95 4.68
N ARG A 151 20.67 -31.25 5.82
CA ARG A 151 21.38 -31.57 7.06
C ARG A 151 21.00 -32.94 7.60
N ASP A 152 19.72 -33.30 7.55
CA ASP A 152 19.23 -34.59 8.05
C ASP A 152 19.70 -35.74 7.13
N GLU A 153 19.74 -35.53 5.82
CA GLU A 153 20.27 -36.48 4.84
C GLU A 153 21.78 -36.70 5.04
N GLN A 154 22.57 -35.63 5.17
CA GLN A 154 24.01 -35.72 5.47
C GLN A 154 24.28 -36.44 6.81
N LYS A 155 23.48 -36.18 7.85
CA LYS A 155 23.58 -36.89 9.13
C LYS A 155 23.28 -38.37 8.98
N SER A 156 22.27 -38.74 8.20
CA SER A 156 21.89 -40.12 7.95
C SER A 156 23.01 -40.88 7.24
N GLN A 157 23.53 -40.32 6.14
CA GLN A 157 24.64 -40.89 5.39
C GLN A 157 25.90 -41.03 6.26
N THR A 158 26.23 -40.00 7.05
CA THR A 158 27.38 -40.04 7.97
C THR A 158 27.21 -41.15 9.00
N LYS A 159 26.01 -41.32 9.54
CA LYS A 159 25.70 -42.38 10.51
C LYS A 159 25.85 -43.77 9.89
N GLU A 160 25.35 -43.99 8.68
CA GLU A 160 25.52 -45.25 7.95
C GLU A 160 27.00 -45.55 7.67
N TYR A 161 27.76 -44.54 7.22
CA TYR A 161 29.19 -44.68 6.99
C TYR A 161 29.96 -45.06 8.27
N LEU A 162 29.72 -44.35 9.38
CA LEU A 162 30.33 -44.65 10.68
C LEU A 162 29.96 -46.05 11.19
N ASN A 163 28.71 -46.47 11.01
CA ASN A 163 28.29 -47.83 11.36
C ASN A 163 29.05 -48.88 10.54
N SER A 164 29.27 -48.65 9.24
CA SER A 164 30.03 -49.56 8.38
C SER A 164 31.49 -49.70 8.84
N ILE A 165 32.16 -48.59 9.18
CA ILE A 165 33.52 -48.59 9.71
C ILE A 165 33.57 -49.33 11.05
N THR A 166 32.64 -49.02 11.95
CA THR A 166 32.61 -49.62 13.30
C THR A 166 32.46 -51.13 13.23
N LYS A 167 31.57 -51.62 12.35
CA LYS A 167 31.39 -53.06 12.12
C LYS A 167 32.66 -53.69 11.54
N GLY A 168 33.29 -53.07 10.55
CA GLY A 168 34.54 -53.56 9.97
C GLY A 168 35.68 -53.66 11.00
N LEU A 169 35.79 -52.68 11.90
CA LEU A 169 36.75 -52.71 13.01
C LEU A 169 36.45 -53.83 14.01
N GLN A 170 35.18 -54.02 14.37
CA GLN A 170 34.77 -55.12 15.25
C GLN A 170 35.08 -56.49 14.65
N ASP A 171 34.73 -56.69 13.37
CA ASP A 171 35.01 -57.93 12.65
C ASP A 171 36.51 -58.20 12.58
N SER A 172 37.32 -57.18 12.25
CA SER A 172 38.78 -57.28 12.21
C SER A 172 39.38 -57.65 13.57
N LEU A 173 38.91 -57.02 14.65
CA LEU A 173 39.38 -57.31 16.01
C LEU A 173 39.00 -58.74 16.44
N PHE A 174 37.78 -59.17 16.12
CA PHE A 174 37.32 -60.53 16.41
C PHE A 174 38.19 -61.58 15.69
N GLN A 175 38.48 -61.37 14.39
CA GLN A 175 39.35 -62.25 13.62
C GLN A 175 40.78 -62.31 14.20
N GLN A 176 41.32 -61.17 14.63
CA GLN A 176 42.62 -61.13 15.31
C GLN A 176 42.60 -61.94 16.62
N LEU A 177 41.55 -61.79 17.45
CA LEU A 177 41.42 -62.54 18.70
C LEU A 177 41.32 -64.05 18.46
N VAL A 178 40.51 -64.48 17.47
CA VAL A 178 40.39 -65.90 17.10
C VAL A 178 41.74 -66.46 16.68
N SER A 179 42.46 -65.76 15.78
CA SER A 179 43.79 -66.18 15.33
C SER A 179 44.79 -66.33 16.49
N ILE A 180 44.79 -65.38 17.44
CA ILE A 180 45.63 -65.45 18.64
C ILE A 180 45.25 -66.65 19.52
N MET A 181 43.96 -66.90 19.72
CA MET A 181 43.48 -68.03 20.53
C MET A 181 43.83 -69.38 19.90
N GLU A 182 43.63 -69.54 18.58
CA GLU A 182 43.99 -70.75 17.84
C GLU A 182 45.49 -71.03 17.90
N SER A 183 46.32 -70.00 17.71
CA SER A 183 47.77 -70.11 17.82
C SER A 183 48.18 -70.63 19.22
N ARG A 184 47.66 -70.02 20.29
CA ARG A 184 47.94 -70.44 21.67
C ARG A 184 47.44 -71.84 21.99
N LEU A 185 46.28 -72.22 21.46
CA LEU A 185 45.74 -73.57 21.64
C LEU A 185 46.63 -74.61 20.96
N ASN A 186 47.05 -74.33 19.73
CA ASN A 186 47.95 -75.19 18.98
C ASN A 186 49.31 -75.35 19.67
N GLU A 187 49.88 -74.28 20.22
CA GLU A 187 51.10 -74.34 21.05
C GLU A 187 50.90 -75.29 22.25
N ARG A 188 49.82 -75.11 23.02
CA ARG A 188 49.51 -75.96 24.18
C ARG A 188 49.28 -77.42 23.81
N VAL A 189 48.54 -77.70 22.73
CA VAL A 189 48.32 -79.07 22.24
C VAL A 189 49.65 -79.69 21.86
N ASN A 190 50.51 -78.97 21.16
CA ASN A 190 51.84 -79.43 20.78
C ASN A 190 52.73 -79.73 22.00
N GLU A 191 52.68 -78.90 23.06
CA GLU A 191 53.38 -79.17 24.32
C GLU A 191 52.86 -80.45 25.01
N ILE A 192 51.54 -80.62 25.08
CA ILE A 192 50.92 -81.82 25.67
C ILE A 192 51.32 -83.07 24.88
N VAL A 193 51.23 -83.05 23.55
CA VAL A 193 51.63 -84.17 22.69
C VAL A 193 53.10 -84.53 22.89
N LYS A 194 54.00 -83.52 22.96
CA LYS A 194 55.42 -83.74 23.29
C LYS A 194 55.60 -84.42 24.65
N SER A 195 54.85 -84.01 25.67
CA SER A 195 54.91 -84.58 27.02
C SER A 195 54.39 -86.03 27.11
N LEU A 196 53.37 -86.38 26.32
CA LEU A 196 52.83 -87.74 26.24
C LEU A 196 53.79 -88.69 25.52
N ASN A 197 54.41 -88.23 24.45
CA ASN A 197 55.39 -89.02 23.71
C ASN A 197 56.68 -89.28 24.53
N SER A 198 57.11 -88.34 25.37
CA SER A 198 58.26 -88.54 26.26
C SER A 198 57.95 -89.52 27.42
N SER A 199 56.72 -89.51 27.96
CA SER A 199 56.27 -90.43 29.03
C SER A 199 55.93 -91.86 28.56
N SER A 200 55.50 -92.02 27.30
CA SER A 200 55.39 -93.31 26.59
C SER A 200 56.76 -94.02 26.45
N SER A 201 57.79 -93.26 26.09
CA SER A 201 59.16 -93.79 25.94
C SER A 201 59.77 -94.32 27.25
N THR A 202 59.34 -93.79 28.41
CA THR A 202 59.80 -94.20 29.73
C THR A 202 59.06 -95.44 30.25
N LYS A 203 57.79 -95.64 29.89
CA LYS A 203 57.06 -96.89 30.20
C LYS A 203 57.53 -98.07 29.34
N SER A 204 57.88 -97.85 28.07
CA SER A 204 58.46 -98.89 27.21
C SER A 204 59.83 -99.40 27.70
N ARG A 205 60.58 -98.61 28.46
CA ARG A 205 61.88 -99.01 29.05
C ARG A 205 61.76 -99.85 30.34
N LYS A 206 60.60 -99.91 31.00
CA LYS A 206 60.38 -100.74 32.19
C LYS A 206 59.80 -102.14 31.91
N ALA A 207 59.50 -102.47 30.65
CA ALA A 207 58.86 -103.74 30.24
C ALA A 207 59.78 -104.70 29.45
N ARG A 208 61.09 -104.43 29.37
CA ARG A 208 62.09 -105.40 28.88
C ARG A 208 63.12 -105.64 29.97
N PHE A 209 62.93 -106.75 30.68
CA PHE A 209 63.99 -107.49 31.37
C PHE A 209 64.86 -108.19 30.32
#